data_AF-A0A842VWR7-F1
#
_entry.id   AF-A0A842VWR7-F1
#
_cell.length_a   1.000
_cell.length_b   1.000
_cell.length_c   1.000
_cell.angle_alpha   90.00
_cell.angle_beta   90.00
_cell.angle_gamma   90.00
#
_symmetry.space_group_name_H-M   'P 1'
#
loop_
_entity.id
_entity.type
_entity.pdbx_description
1 polymer ?
#
loop_
_entity_poly.entity_id
_entity_poly.type
_entity_poly.pdbx_seq_one_letter_code
_entity_poly.pdbx_strand_id
1 'polypeptide(L)'
;MKGSHNNTLLITSCSNKKKKIMDPMTIRADKLYQGQFFRGVYKFTKKWKFRLAIISAKYGFIYGEEQISWYDKRLKKKRDVQALKERNYRKIDLAFKNHHRIIALMGKLYLVVLEDFLGSEKFTYAVDHQGIGGWNRLISLLNQIDDREIIENILSPNILSFSKEYLERWIH
;
A
#
# COMPACT_ATOMS: atom_id res chain seq x y z
N MET A 1 3.60 14.44 27.71
CA MET A 1 2.81 13.45 26.94
C MET A 1 3.76 12.75 25.97
N LYS A 2 3.93 11.43 26.05
CA LYS A 2 4.85 10.68 25.18
C LYS A 2 4.31 10.68 23.75
N GLY A 3 5.09 11.22 22.81
CA GLY A 3 4.72 11.35 21.40
C GLY A 3 4.38 10.00 20.75
N SER A 4 3.26 9.96 20.03
CA SER A 4 2.82 8.80 19.26
C SER A 4 3.69 8.62 18.02
N HIS A 5 4.85 7.97 18.17
CA HIS A 5 5.76 7.62 17.07
C HIS A 5 5.25 6.49 16.15
N ASN A 6 3.93 6.22 16.08
CA ASN A 6 3.41 4.97 15.48
C ASN A 6 2.27 5.14 14.47
N ASN A 7 2.01 6.33 13.97
CA ASN A 7 0.88 6.56 13.06
C ASN A 7 1.30 6.51 11.58
N THR A 8 1.82 5.35 11.17
CA THR A 8 2.21 5.07 9.78
C THR A 8 1.08 4.41 9.02
N LEU A 9 0.75 4.96 7.85
CA LEU A 9 -0.21 4.40 6.89
C LEU A 9 0.53 3.75 5.73
N LEU A 10 0.28 2.46 5.50
CA LEU A 10 0.71 1.79 4.27
C LEU A 10 -0.48 1.71 3.31
N ILE A 11 -0.29 2.25 2.11
CA ILE A 11 -1.26 2.23 1.02
C ILE A 11 -0.79 1.21 -0.03
N THR A 12 -1.66 0.31 -0.45
CA THR A 12 -1.41 -0.62 -1.56
C THR A 12 -2.59 -0.67 -2.54
N SER A 13 -2.43 -1.33 -3.68
CA SER A 13 -3.52 -1.56 -4.63
C SER A 13 -4.29 -2.83 -4.32
N CYS A 14 -5.57 -2.87 -4.73
CA CYS A 14 -6.39 -4.07 -4.56
C CYS A 14 -5.82 -5.27 -5.33
N SER A 15 -6.06 -6.49 -4.83
CA SER A 15 -5.63 -7.71 -5.53
C SER A 15 -6.67 -8.21 -6.53
N ASN A 16 -6.18 -8.70 -7.66
CA ASN A 16 -6.98 -9.45 -8.63
C ASN A 16 -7.50 -10.77 -8.05
N LYS A 17 -6.68 -11.45 -7.23
CA LYS A 17 -7.08 -12.66 -6.53
C LYS A 17 -7.85 -12.28 -5.26
N LYS A 18 -9.10 -12.71 -5.16
CA LYS A 18 -9.99 -12.45 -4.02
C LYS A 18 -10.56 -13.75 -3.49
N LYS A 19 -10.79 -13.83 -2.18
CA LYS A 19 -11.54 -14.92 -1.56
C LYS A 19 -12.98 -14.88 -2.09
N LYS A 20 -13.46 -16.00 -2.63
CA LYS A 20 -14.87 -16.13 -3.00
C LYS A 20 -15.70 -16.15 -1.72
N ILE A 21 -16.72 -15.31 -1.68
CA ILE A 21 -17.77 -15.25 -0.65
C ILE A 21 -19.11 -15.14 -1.39
N MET A 22 -20.18 -15.65 -0.80
CA MET A 22 -21.51 -15.55 -1.43
C MET A 22 -21.99 -14.11 -1.38
N ASP A 23 -22.62 -13.62 -2.44
CA ASP A 23 -23.34 -12.35 -2.38
C ASP A 23 -24.65 -12.56 -1.59
N PRO A 24 -25.09 -11.65 -0.69
CA PRO A 24 -24.56 -10.31 -0.39
C PRO A 24 -23.58 -10.25 0.78
N MET A 25 -22.89 -11.35 1.13
CA MET A 25 -21.96 -11.34 2.27
C MET A 25 -20.84 -10.33 2.06
N THR A 26 -20.42 -9.71 3.16
CA THR A 26 -19.26 -8.82 3.21
C THR A 26 -18.16 -9.43 4.08
N ILE A 27 -16.93 -9.05 3.78
CA ILE A 27 -15.76 -9.37 4.59
C ILE A 27 -14.83 -8.15 4.62
N ARG A 28 -14.01 -8.04 5.67
CA ARG A 28 -12.95 -7.03 5.75
C ARG A 28 -12.09 -7.03 4.49
N ALA A 29 -11.77 -5.85 3.99
CA ALA A 29 -10.94 -5.68 2.79
C ALA A 29 -9.58 -6.37 2.93
N ASP A 30 -8.96 -6.30 4.10
CA ASP A 30 -7.69 -6.96 4.42
C ASP A 30 -7.74 -8.50 4.45
N LYS A 31 -8.95 -9.08 4.45
CA LYS A 31 -9.19 -10.53 4.34
C LYS A 31 -9.70 -10.94 2.96
N LEU A 32 -10.32 -10.03 2.21
CA LEU A 32 -10.84 -10.34 0.89
C LEU A 32 -9.70 -10.62 -0.11
N TYR A 33 -8.66 -9.79 -0.12
CA TYR A 33 -7.60 -9.85 -1.13
C TYR A 33 -6.55 -10.93 -0.81
N GLN A 34 -6.17 -11.73 -1.82
CA GLN A 34 -5.40 -12.97 -1.65
C GLN A 34 -4.15 -13.08 -2.55
N GLY A 35 -3.83 -12.05 -3.34
CA GLY A 35 -2.61 -12.03 -4.15
C GLY A 35 -1.35 -12.12 -3.29
N GLN A 36 -0.29 -12.72 -3.83
CA GLN A 36 0.98 -12.91 -3.10
C GLN A 36 1.55 -11.60 -2.57
N PHE A 37 1.67 -10.59 -3.45
CA PHE A 37 2.12 -9.25 -3.05
C PHE A 37 1.26 -8.66 -1.93
N PHE A 38 -0.07 -8.70 -2.09
CA PHE A 38 -0.99 -8.19 -1.07
C PHE A 38 -0.83 -8.91 0.28
N ARG A 39 -0.68 -10.25 0.27
CA ARG A 39 -0.44 -11.03 1.49
C ARG A 39 0.88 -10.65 2.16
N GLY A 40 1.93 -10.40 1.37
CA GLY A 40 3.21 -9.88 1.87
C GLY A 40 3.06 -8.49 2.50
N VAL A 41 2.33 -7.59 1.85
CA VAL A 41 2.03 -6.25 2.37
C VAL A 41 1.24 -6.35 3.67
N TYR A 42 0.18 -7.16 3.70
CA TYR A 42 -0.60 -7.40 4.89
C TYR A 42 0.27 -7.94 6.04
N LYS A 43 1.10 -8.94 5.79
CA LYS A 43 2.06 -9.45 6.80
C LYS A 43 2.97 -8.34 7.33
N PHE A 44 3.54 -7.54 6.44
CA PHE A 44 4.42 -6.43 6.78
C PHE A 44 3.71 -5.39 7.66
N THR A 45 2.47 -5.01 7.30
CA THR A 45 1.67 -4.09 8.14
C THR A 45 1.38 -4.67 9.53
N LYS A 46 1.17 -5.99 9.66
CA LYS A 46 0.94 -6.61 10.97
C LYS A 46 2.21 -6.68 11.81
N LYS A 47 3.35 -6.99 11.19
CA LYS A 47 4.66 -7.00 11.85
C LYS A 47 4.97 -5.64 12.50
N TRP A 48 4.75 -4.56 11.75
CA TRP A 48 5.11 -3.20 12.16
C TRP A 48 3.96 -2.38 12.74
N LYS A 49 2.77 -2.98 12.89
CA LYS A 49 1.56 -2.33 13.40
C LYS A 49 1.15 -1.08 12.57
N PHE A 50 1.43 -1.09 11.27
CA PHE A 50 1.00 -0.03 10.37
C PHE A 50 -0.49 -0.15 10.06
N ARG A 51 -1.15 0.99 9.88
CA ARG A 51 -2.51 1.01 9.33
C ARG A 51 -2.45 0.68 7.85
N LEU A 52 -3.42 -0.09 7.35
CA LEU A 52 -3.50 -0.49 5.95
C LEU A 52 -4.63 0.25 5.25
N ALA A 53 -4.31 0.94 4.15
CA ALA A 53 -5.28 1.43 3.18
C ALA A 53 -5.07 0.79 1.80
N ILE A 54 -6.14 0.74 1.03
CA ILE A 54 -6.23 0.01 -0.22
C ILE A 54 -6.90 0.89 -1.27
N ILE A 55 -6.24 1.06 -2.42
CA ILE A 55 -6.82 1.66 -3.62
C ILE A 55 -7.56 0.56 -4.39
N SER A 56 -8.89 0.61 -4.33
CA SER A 56 -9.81 -0.33 -4.97
C SER A 56 -10.49 0.26 -6.20
N ALA A 57 -10.48 -0.48 -7.30
CA ALA A 57 -11.18 -0.10 -8.53
C ALA A 57 -12.71 0.08 -8.33
N LYS A 58 -13.32 -0.67 -7.39
CA LYS A 58 -14.75 -0.54 -7.06
C LYS A 58 -14.94 0.53 -6.00
N TYR A 59 -14.33 0.34 -4.84
CA TYR A 59 -14.63 1.08 -3.61
C TYR A 59 -13.82 2.38 -3.42
N GLY A 60 -12.82 2.66 -4.24
CA GLY A 60 -11.97 3.83 -4.05
C GLY A 60 -10.89 3.60 -3.01
N PHE A 61 -10.58 4.62 -2.24
CA PHE A 61 -9.69 4.56 -1.10
C PHE A 61 -10.46 4.05 0.12
N ILE A 62 -10.08 2.86 0.59
CA ILE A 62 -10.68 2.20 1.75
C ILE A 62 -9.61 1.70 2.72
N TYR A 63 -9.94 1.59 4.00
CA TYR A 63 -9.10 0.94 4.99
C TYR A 63 -9.27 -0.58 5.01
N GLY A 64 -8.26 -1.28 5.52
CA GLY A 64 -8.24 -2.74 5.59
C GLY A 64 -9.39 -3.34 6.42
N GLU A 65 -9.86 -2.62 7.43
CA GLU A 65 -10.97 -3.01 8.31
C GLU A 65 -12.37 -2.82 7.70
N GLU A 66 -12.50 -2.09 6.59
CA GLU A 66 -13.79 -1.83 5.97
C GLU A 66 -14.41 -3.11 5.40
N GLN A 67 -15.72 -3.29 5.62
CA GLN A 67 -16.49 -4.43 5.12
C GLN A 67 -16.85 -4.20 3.64
N ILE A 68 -16.46 -5.15 2.78
CA ILE A 68 -16.71 -5.07 1.35
C ILE A 68 -17.23 -6.40 0.80
N SER A 69 -18.11 -6.34 -0.20
CA SER A 69 -18.54 -7.52 -0.94
C SER A 69 -17.55 -7.89 -2.04
N TRP A 70 -17.60 -9.14 -2.49
CA TRP A 70 -16.81 -9.62 -3.62
C TRP A 70 -17.13 -8.83 -4.90
N TYR A 71 -16.14 -8.70 -5.79
CA TYR A 71 -16.30 -8.05 -7.09
C TYR A 71 -15.18 -8.46 -8.05
N ASP A 72 -15.44 -8.43 -9.35
CA ASP A 72 -14.42 -8.56 -10.39
C ASP A 72 -14.31 -7.28 -11.23
N LYS A 73 -13.62 -6.28 -10.67
CA LYS A 73 -13.31 -5.01 -11.35
C LYS A 73 -11.84 -4.70 -11.21
N ARG A 74 -11.23 -4.22 -12.29
CA ARG A 74 -9.82 -3.80 -12.37
C ARG A 74 -9.72 -2.45 -13.09
N LEU A 75 -8.75 -1.63 -12.68
CA LEU A 75 -8.37 -0.45 -13.48
C LEU A 75 -7.59 -0.91 -14.70
N LYS A 76 -7.98 -0.44 -15.88
CA LYS A 76 -7.31 -0.80 -17.15
C LYS A 76 -6.75 0.42 -17.87
N LYS A 77 -7.38 1.59 -17.74
CA LYS A 77 -7.02 2.79 -18.49
C LYS A 77 -6.68 3.95 -17.56
N LYS A 78 -5.81 4.86 -18.02
CA LYS A 78 -5.46 6.09 -17.29
C LYS A 78 -6.69 6.92 -16.88
N ARG A 79 -7.69 7.03 -17.76
CA ARG A 79 -8.96 7.72 -17.47
C ARG A 79 -9.68 7.16 -16.23
N ASP A 80 -9.64 5.84 -16.03
CA ASP A 80 -10.34 5.19 -14.92
C ASP A 80 -9.63 5.54 -13.59
N VAL A 81 -8.32 5.74 -13.65
CA VAL A 81 -7.50 6.17 -12.53
C VAL A 81 -7.73 7.63 -12.20
N GLN A 82 -7.89 8.49 -13.20
CA GLN A 82 -8.16 9.91 -13.00
C GLN A 82 -9.50 10.12 -12.27
N ALA A 83 -10.56 9.45 -12.74
CA ALA A 83 -11.86 9.49 -12.04
C ALA A 83 -11.77 8.88 -10.62
N LEU A 84 -10.92 7.88 -10.42
CA LEU A 84 -10.64 7.30 -9.10
C LEU A 84 -9.93 8.29 -8.17
N LYS A 85 -8.99 9.08 -8.69
CA LYS A 85 -8.29 10.16 -7.99
C LYS A 85 -9.28 11.21 -7.52
N GLU A 86 -10.03 11.79 -8.44
CA GLU A 86 -10.98 12.89 -8.17
C GLU A 86 -12.01 12.50 -7.10
N ARG A 87 -12.65 11.33 -7.25
CA ARG A 87 -13.67 10.88 -6.29
C ARG A 87 -13.12 10.53 -4.90
N ASN A 88 -11.82 10.29 -4.76
CA ASN A 88 -11.18 9.93 -3.48
C ASN A 88 -10.32 11.03 -2.89
N TYR A 89 -10.13 12.15 -3.58
CA TYR A 89 -9.21 13.21 -3.18
C TYR A 89 -9.40 13.61 -1.71
N ARG A 90 -10.63 13.92 -1.29
CA ARG A 90 -10.91 14.31 0.12
C ARG A 90 -10.54 13.23 1.14
N LYS A 91 -10.78 11.95 0.83
CA LYS A 91 -10.43 10.84 1.73
C LYS A 91 -8.92 10.67 1.83
N ILE A 92 -8.22 10.80 0.71
CA ILE A 92 -6.76 10.70 0.65
C ILE A 92 -6.13 11.90 1.36
N ASP A 93 -6.58 13.13 1.09
CA ASP A 93 -6.13 14.35 1.77
C ASP A 93 -6.29 14.24 3.30
N LEU A 94 -7.46 13.77 3.76
CA LEU A 94 -7.69 13.52 5.18
C LEU A 94 -6.74 12.45 5.73
N ALA A 95 -6.50 11.37 4.99
CA ALA A 95 -5.53 10.35 5.38
C ALA A 95 -4.11 10.95 5.48
N PHE A 96 -3.73 11.83 4.55
CA PHE A 96 -2.45 12.53 4.62
C PHE A 96 -2.37 13.41 5.86
N LYS A 97 -3.40 14.20 6.17
CA LYS A 97 -3.42 15.04 7.39
C LYS A 97 -3.36 14.24 8.68
N ASN A 98 -3.98 13.06 8.70
CA ASN A 98 -4.15 12.27 9.91
C ASN A 98 -3.01 11.28 10.19
N HIS A 99 -1.99 11.19 9.35
CA HIS A 99 -0.88 10.24 9.54
C HIS A 99 0.47 10.95 9.45
N HIS A 100 1.40 10.54 10.30
CA HIS A 100 2.74 11.15 10.38
C HIS A 100 3.63 10.68 9.21
N ARG A 101 3.40 9.47 8.74
CA ARG A 101 4.15 8.84 7.65
C ARG A 101 3.20 8.02 6.79
N ILE A 102 3.44 8.07 5.48
CA ILE A 102 2.67 7.35 4.48
C ILE A 102 3.62 6.62 3.55
N ILE A 103 3.34 5.35 3.32
CA ILE A 103 4.13 4.49 2.45
C ILE A 103 3.22 3.94 1.36
N ALA A 104 3.57 4.13 0.08
CA ALA A 104 2.87 3.48 -1.03
C ALA A 104 3.69 2.34 -1.64
N LEU A 105 3.13 1.13 -1.57
CA LEU A 105 3.64 -0.05 -2.26
C LEU A 105 2.60 -0.52 -3.28
N MET A 106 2.72 -0.05 -4.53
CA MET A 106 1.79 -0.38 -5.62
C MET A 106 2.37 -0.09 -7.00
N GLY A 107 1.82 -0.73 -8.03
CA GLY A 107 2.23 -0.46 -9.42
C GLY A 107 1.92 0.97 -9.89
N LYS A 108 2.73 1.47 -10.83
CA LYS A 108 2.69 2.85 -11.36
C LYS A 108 1.29 3.36 -11.72
N LEU A 109 0.46 2.51 -12.33
CA LEU A 109 -0.90 2.90 -12.72
C LEU A 109 -1.76 3.30 -11.52
N TYR A 110 -1.62 2.64 -10.36
CA TYR A 110 -2.37 2.98 -9.15
C TYR A 110 -1.73 4.16 -8.40
N LEU A 111 -0.42 4.35 -8.51
CA LEU A 111 0.29 5.46 -7.86
C LEU A 111 -0.17 6.83 -8.37
N VAL A 112 -0.67 6.91 -9.61
CA VAL A 112 -1.30 8.13 -10.18
C VAL A 112 -2.47 8.65 -9.31
N VAL A 113 -3.15 7.79 -8.56
CA VAL A 113 -4.20 8.23 -7.60
C VAL A 113 -3.64 9.11 -6.49
N LEU A 114 -2.34 9.01 -6.21
CA LEU A 114 -1.62 9.73 -5.16
C LEU A 114 -0.69 10.81 -5.73
N GLU A 115 -0.79 11.14 -7.02
CA GLU A 115 0.21 12.00 -7.70
C GLU A 115 0.31 13.41 -7.11
N ASP A 116 -0.81 13.99 -6.66
CA ASP A 116 -0.85 15.33 -6.03
C ASP A 116 -0.08 15.37 -4.71
N PHE A 117 0.26 14.21 -4.15
CA PHE A 117 0.93 14.10 -2.86
C PHE A 117 2.40 13.70 -2.98
N LEU A 118 2.93 13.48 -4.20
CA LEU A 118 4.31 13.00 -4.40
C LEU A 118 5.38 13.93 -3.82
N GLY A 119 5.10 15.23 -3.71
CA GLY A 119 6.01 16.22 -3.10
C GLY A 119 5.94 16.31 -1.57
N SER A 120 5.12 15.48 -0.91
CA SER A 120 4.93 15.54 0.54
C SER A 120 6.08 14.90 1.30
N GLU A 121 6.67 15.61 2.26
CA GLU A 121 7.75 15.12 3.14
C GLU A 121 7.37 13.95 4.05
N LYS A 122 6.10 13.62 4.19
CA LYS A 122 5.65 12.39 4.90
C LYS A 122 5.45 11.19 3.98
N PHE A 123 5.66 11.34 2.67
CA PHE A 123 5.29 10.34 1.68
C PHE A 123 6.50 9.63 1.09
N THR A 124 6.58 8.33 1.38
CA THR A 124 7.56 7.41 0.81
C THR A 124 6.84 6.52 -0.19
N TYR A 125 7.37 6.38 -1.40
CA TYR A 125 6.79 5.47 -2.38
C TYR A 125 7.86 4.70 -3.14
N ALA A 126 7.49 3.49 -3.50
CA ALA A 126 8.35 2.57 -4.21
C ALA A 126 8.07 2.61 -5.70
N VAL A 127 9.13 2.66 -6.51
CA VAL A 127 9.03 2.55 -7.97
C VAL A 127 9.76 1.29 -8.41
N ASP A 128 8.98 0.26 -8.77
CA ASP A 128 9.52 -0.95 -9.36
C ASP A 128 9.42 -0.92 -10.90
N HIS A 129 10.45 -1.45 -11.56
CA HIS A 129 10.56 -1.56 -13.01
C HIS A 129 10.43 -3.00 -13.52
N GLN A 130 10.34 -4.00 -12.64
CA GLN A 130 10.31 -5.43 -12.97
C GLN A 130 8.90 -6.06 -12.89
N GLY A 131 7.87 -5.25 -12.60
CA GLY A 131 6.48 -5.69 -12.52
C GLY A 131 6.19 -6.50 -11.26
N ILE A 132 5.23 -7.43 -11.32
CA ILE A 132 4.75 -8.14 -10.12
C ILE A 132 5.84 -8.99 -9.43
N GLY A 133 6.83 -9.47 -10.19
CA GLY A 133 7.97 -10.22 -9.65
C GLY A 133 8.87 -9.36 -8.76
N GLY A 134 9.18 -8.13 -9.20
CA GLY A 134 9.94 -7.15 -8.42
C GLY A 134 9.22 -6.78 -7.12
N TRP A 135 7.92 -6.51 -7.18
CA TRP A 135 7.10 -6.26 -5.99
C TRP A 135 7.08 -7.42 -4.99
N ASN A 136 6.96 -8.66 -5.47
CA ASN A 136 7.00 -9.84 -4.63
C ASN A 136 8.37 -10.02 -3.95
N ARG A 137 9.47 -9.75 -4.68
CA ARG A 137 10.82 -9.78 -4.11
C ARG A 137 10.98 -8.71 -3.04
N LEU A 138 10.65 -7.45 -3.37
CA LEU A 138 10.73 -6.33 -2.43
C LEU A 138 10.01 -6.64 -1.12
N ILE A 139 8.74 -7.05 -1.20
CA ILE A 139 7.95 -7.28 0.00
C ILE A 139 8.46 -8.50 0.78
N SER A 140 9.07 -9.47 0.13
CA SER A 140 9.74 -10.59 0.81
C SER A 140 10.93 -10.10 1.63
N LEU A 141 11.79 -9.26 1.03
CA LEU A 141 12.97 -8.69 1.70
C LEU A 141 12.56 -7.82 2.89
N LEU A 142 11.59 -6.92 2.69
CA LEU A 142 11.05 -6.09 3.79
C LEU A 142 10.47 -6.92 4.95
N ASN A 143 9.90 -8.08 4.68
CA ASN A 143 9.37 -8.96 5.73
C ASN A 143 10.47 -9.74 6.49
N GLN A 144 11.69 -9.84 5.95
CA GLN A 144 12.83 -10.50 6.59
C GLN A 144 13.56 -9.58 7.57
N ILE A 145 13.50 -8.25 7.38
CA ILE A 145 14.14 -7.30 8.28
C ILE A 145 13.39 -7.29 9.62
N ASP A 146 14.06 -7.63 10.72
CA ASP A 146 13.50 -7.62 12.08
C ASP A 146 13.89 -6.38 12.90
N ASP A 147 14.83 -5.58 12.39
CA ASP A 147 15.27 -4.34 13.02
C ASP A 147 14.37 -3.16 12.63
N ARG A 148 13.82 -2.49 13.64
CA ARG A 148 12.93 -1.34 13.42
C ARG A 148 13.67 -0.14 12.88
N GLU A 149 14.88 0.13 13.35
CA GLU A 149 15.68 1.27 12.92
C GLU A 149 16.02 1.14 11.43
N ILE A 150 16.39 -0.06 10.98
CA ILE A 150 16.59 -0.34 9.55
C ILE A 150 15.32 -0.06 8.75
N ILE A 151 14.16 -0.52 9.22
CA ILE A 151 12.88 -0.26 8.55
C ILE A 151 12.54 1.24 8.51
N GLU A 152 12.72 1.96 9.61
CA GLU A 152 12.45 3.41 9.65
C GLU A 152 13.42 4.19 8.75
N ASN A 153 14.67 3.73 8.61
CA ASN A 153 15.67 4.28 7.70
C ASN A 153 15.31 4.01 6.24
N ILE A 154 15.00 2.77 5.88
CA ILE A 154 14.56 2.39 4.52
C ILE A 154 13.28 3.13 4.15
N LEU A 155 12.37 3.35 5.09
CA LEU A 155 11.09 4.00 4.85
C LEU A 155 11.10 5.51 5.09
N SER A 156 12.28 6.10 5.30
CA SER A 156 12.41 7.54 5.40
C SER A 156 11.86 8.23 4.15
N PRO A 157 11.31 9.45 4.27
CA PRO A 157 10.68 10.14 3.14
C PRO A 157 11.66 10.33 1.99
N ASN A 158 11.47 9.56 0.91
CA ASN A 158 12.23 9.60 -0.33
C ASN A 158 11.57 8.65 -1.37
N ILE A 159 12.01 8.76 -2.63
CA ILE A 159 11.71 7.74 -3.64
C ILE A 159 12.53 6.49 -3.33
N LEU A 160 11.86 5.36 -3.09
CA LEU A 160 12.55 4.08 -2.98
C LEU A 160 12.80 3.53 -4.38
N SER A 161 14.02 3.76 -4.88
CA SER A 161 14.57 3.03 -6.01
C SER A 161 15.25 1.77 -5.49
N PHE A 162 14.60 0.62 -5.65
CA PHE A 162 15.18 -0.64 -5.20
C PHE A 162 16.07 -1.21 -6.29
N SER A 163 17.36 -0.89 -6.22
CA SER A 163 18.37 -1.77 -6.80
C SER A 163 18.49 -3.01 -5.91
N LYS A 164 18.73 -4.18 -6.53
CA LYS A 164 18.91 -5.44 -5.80
C LYS A 164 20.06 -5.31 -4.80
N GLU A 165 21.12 -4.61 -5.19
CA GLU A 165 22.32 -4.39 -4.39
C GLU A 165 22.05 -3.57 -3.11
N TYR A 166 21.11 -2.62 -3.13
CA TYR A 166 20.80 -1.81 -1.94
C TYR A 166 20.12 -2.64 -0.83
N LEU A 167 19.22 -3.56 -1.20
CA LEU A 167 18.47 -4.37 -0.23
C LEU A 167 19.30 -5.53 0.35
N GLU A 168 20.19 -6.11 -0.45
CA GLU A 168 21.07 -7.20 -0.01
C GLU A 168 22.08 -6.75 1.06
N ARG A 169 22.36 -5.45 1.17
CA ARG A 169 23.23 -4.88 2.22
C ARG A 169 22.66 -4.94 3.64
N TRP A 170 21.36 -5.19 3.80
CA TRP A 170 20.66 -5.16 5.10
C TRP A 170 20.15 -6.53 5.55
N ILE A 171 20.48 -7.60 4.81
CA ILE A 171 19.98 -8.96 5.03
C ILE A 171 21.09 -9.88 5.63
N HIS A 172 22.29 -9.33 5.85
CA HIS A 172 23.42 -10.03 6.46
C HIS A 172 23.80 -9.41 7.80
#